data_AF-A0A196M9D8-F1
#
_entry.id   AF-A0A196M9D8-F1
#
_cell.length_a   1.000
_cell.length_b   1.000
_cell.length_c   1.000
_cell.angle_alpha   90.00
_cell.angle_beta   90.00
_cell.angle_gamma   90.00
#
_symmetry.space_group_name_H-M   'P 1'
#
loop_
_entity.id
_entity.type
_entity.pdbx_description
1 polymer ?
#
loop_
_entity_poly.entity_id
_entity_poly.type
_entity_poly.pdbx_seq_one_letter_code
_entity_poly.pdbx_strand_id
1 'polypeptide(L)'
;MDRPTPDRELPVTESDENGEQAEAGTQAQDVADDARARSTDLAEDSERGGRSNPAQITPDDTEDLVEKMEAMTRSGRIDMDAYAGEPQMDDEMDSYGATDDEDED
;
A
#
# COMPACT_ATOMS: atom_id res chain seq x y z
N MET A 1 11.33 -29.86 -42.04
CA MET A 1 10.88 -28.57 -42.61
C MET A 1 11.97 -27.57 -42.32
N ASP A 2 12.82 -27.36 -43.31
CA ASP A 2 13.94 -26.43 -43.24
C ASP A 2 13.37 -25.01 -43.38
N ARG A 3 13.67 -24.12 -42.42
CA ARG A 3 13.18 -22.74 -42.49
C ARG A 3 14.05 -22.03 -43.53
N PRO A 4 13.48 -21.34 -44.54
CA PRO A 4 14.30 -20.58 -45.47
C PRO A 4 15.07 -19.53 -44.66
N THR A 5 16.41 -19.63 -44.66
CA THR A 5 17.27 -18.55 -44.19
C THR A 5 16.99 -17.34 -45.09
N PRO A 6 16.67 -16.16 -44.53
CA PRO A 6 16.43 -15.00 -45.35
C PRO A 6 17.71 -14.68 -46.13
N ASP A 7 17.63 -14.84 -47.45
CA ASP A 7 18.68 -14.38 -48.35
C ASP A 7 18.76 -12.86 -48.20
N ARG A 8 19.94 -12.38 -47.79
CA ARG A 8 20.37 -10.97 -47.69
C ARG A 8 20.27 -10.38 -46.27
N GLU A 9 21.41 -10.42 -45.57
CA GLU A 9 21.75 -9.40 -44.57
C GLU A 9 21.88 -8.06 -45.31
N LEU A 10 20.76 -7.35 -45.45
CA LEU A 10 20.80 -5.94 -45.79
C LEU A 10 21.48 -5.23 -44.62
N PRO A 11 22.46 -4.33 -44.86
CA PRO A 11 23.00 -3.53 -43.78
C PRO A 11 21.83 -2.74 -43.16
N VAL A 12 21.55 -2.96 -41.87
CA VAL A 12 20.64 -2.11 -41.10
C VAL A 12 21.16 -0.69 -41.23
N THR A 13 20.34 0.19 -41.82
CA THR A 13 20.64 1.61 -41.93
C THR A 13 19.99 2.37 -40.78
N GLU A 14 20.42 3.60 -40.49
CA GLU A 14 19.77 4.45 -39.47
C GLU A 14 18.26 4.66 -39.72
N SER A 15 17.77 4.41 -40.94
CA SER A 15 16.33 4.48 -41.29
C SER A 15 15.56 3.21 -40.94
N ASP A 16 16.25 2.09 -40.69
CA ASP A 16 15.67 0.82 -40.24
C ASP A 16 15.61 0.74 -38.70
N GLU A 17 16.30 1.65 -38.00
CA GLU A 17 16.27 1.78 -36.55
C GLU A 17 15.08 2.63 -36.12
N ASN A 18 14.09 2.02 -35.46
CA ASN A 18 13.00 2.78 -34.86
C ASN A 18 13.49 3.41 -33.55
N GLY A 19 13.73 4.73 -33.58
CA GLY A 19 14.15 5.49 -32.40
C GLY A 19 13.21 5.33 -31.20
N GLU A 20 11.91 5.12 -31.42
CA GLU A 20 10.92 4.87 -30.35
C GLU A 20 11.06 3.46 -29.73
N GLN A 21 11.64 2.50 -30.47
CA GLN A 21 11.94 1.15 -29.95
C GLN A 21 13.30 1.08 -29.26
N ALA A 22 14.25 1.93 -29.68
CA ALA A 22 15.56 2.06 -29.05
C ALA A 22 15.57 3.00 -27.84
N GLU A 23 14.46 3.71 -27.59
CA GLU A 23 14.31 4.60 -26.44
C GLU A 23 14.32 3.81 -25.14
N ALA A 24 15.32 4.09 -24.29
CA ALA A 24 15.46 3.50 -22.96
C ALA A 24 14.67 4.29 -21.91
N GLY A 25 14.09 3.59 -20.93
CA GLY A 25 13.42 4.19 -19.77
C GLY A 25 11.91 4.44 -19.96
N THR A 26 11.40 4.36 -21.19
CA THR A 26 9.98 4.51 -21.51
C THR A 26 9.29 3.18 -21.80
N GLN A 27 10.08 2.13 -22.06
CA GLN A 27 9.55 0.80 -22.35
C GLN A 27 8.94 0.15 -21.12
N ALA A 28 7.96 -0.73 -21.33
CA ALA A 28 7.22 -1.36 -20.24
C ALA A 28 8.12 -2.14 -19.25
N GLN A 29 9.17 -2.79 -19.75
CA GLN A 29 10.15 -3.48 -18.92
C GLN A 29 10.98 -2.52 -18.07
N ASP A 30 11.40 -1.38 -18.63
CA ASP A 30 12.20 -0.39 -17.92
C ASP A 30 11.37 0.27 -16.82
N VAL A 31 10.11 0.61 -17.12
CA VAL A 31 9.16 1.14 -16.14
C VAL A 31 8.86 0.12 -15.05
N ALA A 32 8.70 -1.16 -15.39
CA ALA A 32 8.44 -2.21 -14.42
C ALA A 32 9.66 -2.46 -13.52
N ASP A 33 10.87 -2.44 -14.06
CA ASP A 33 12.10 -2.62 -13.29
C ASP A 33 12.39 -1.40 -12.42
N ASP A 34 12.15 -0.19 -12.90
CA ASP A 34 12.21 1.04 -12.10
C ASP A 34 11.16 1.03 -10.97
N ALA A 35 9.94 0.58 -11.24
CA ALA A 35 8.90 0.44 -10.23
C ALA A 35 9.23 -0.64 -9.18
N ARG A 36 9.92 -1.72 -9.56
CA ARG A 36 10.44 -2.72 -8.61
C ARG A 36 11.59 -2.19 -7.77
N ALA A 37 12.47 -1.38 -8.37
CA ALA A 37 13.63 -0.79 -7.71
C ALA A 37 13.25 0.38 -6.79
N ARG A 38 12.11 1.04 -7.05
CA ARG A 38 11.42 1.90 -6.08
C ARG A 38 10.87 1.03 -4.95
N SER A 39 11.74 0.68 -4.00
CA SER A 39 11.29 0.20 -2.70
C SER A 39 10.54 1.35 -2.03
N THR A 40 9.23 1.38 -2.16
CA THR A 40 8.41 1.93 -1.09
C THR A 40 8.61 0.95 0.06
N ASP A 41 9.45 1.29 1.01
CA ASP A 41 9.55 0.49 2.22
C ASP A 41 8.19 0.60 2.92
N LEU A 42 7.37 -0.45 2.75
CA LEU A 42 6.02 -0.51 3.32
C LEU A 42 6.06 -0.76 4.83
N ALA A 43 7.26 -0.93 5.40
CA ALA A 43 7.50 -1.14 6.81
C ALA A 43 8.06 0.12 7.50
N GLU A 44 8.12 1.27 6.82
CA GLU A 44 8.44 2.52 7.52
C GLU A 44 7.31 2.89 8.49
N ASP A 45 7.69 3.48 9.63
CA ASP A 45 6.75 4.04 10.59
C ASP A 45 5.75 4.94 9.85
N SER A 46 4.48 4.85 10.22
CA SER A 46 3.44 5.64 9.58
C SER A 46 3.78 7.13 9.69
N GLU A 47 3.95 7.80 8.54
CA GLU A 47 4.17 9.24 8.51
C GLU A 47 2.81 9.93 8.50
N ARG A 48 2.50 10.64 9.59
CA ARG A 48 1.29 11.46 9.66
C ARG A 48 1.40 12.62 8.67
N GLY A 49 0.71 12.48 7.54
CA GLY A 49 0.78 13.44 6.45
C GLY A 49 0.16 14.79 6.82
N GLY A 50 0.88 15.88 6.57
CA GLY A 50 0.28 17.22 6.51
C GLY A 50 1.07 18.31 7.23
N ARG A 51 0.75 19.54 6.88
CA ARG A 51 1.12 20.75 7.61
C ARG A 51 -0.19 21.30 8.17
N SER A 52 -0.19 21.65 9.45
CA SER A 52 -1.39 22.07 10.16
C SER A 52 -2.20 23.07 9.34
N ASN A 53 -3.41 22.64 8.97
CA ASN A 53 -4.33 23.32 8.09
C ASN A 53 -5.64 23.55 8.86
N PRO A 54 -6.06 24.79 9.11
CA PRO A 54 -7.30 25.07 9.85
C PRO A 54 -8.57 24.55 9.16
N ALA A 55 -8.50 24.11 7.90
CA ALA A 55 -9.60 23.45 7.19
C ALA A 55 -9.52 21.90 7.22
N GLN A 56 -8.57 21.32 7.95
CA GLN A 56 -8.46 19.87 8.09
C GLN A 56 -9.63 19.32 8.92
N ILE A 57 -10.25 18.24 8.43
CA ILE A 57 -11.33 17.55 9.13
C ILE A 57 -10.76 16.63 10.21
N THR A 58 -9.62 15.98 9.92
CA THR A 58 -8.92 15.12 10.87
C THR A 58 -7.73 15.90 11.46
N PRO A 59 -7.68 16.08 12.77
CA PRO A 59 -6.55 16.70 13.46
C PRO A 59 -5.21 15.96 13.24
N ASP A 60 -4.11 16.70 13.24
CA ASP A 60 -2.74 16.14 13.14
C ASP A 60 -2.33 15.38 14.41
N ASP A 61 -3.13 15.36 15.48
CA ASP A 61 -2.91 14.59 16.70
C ASP A 61 -3.69 13.27 16.73
N THR A 62 -4.56 13.00 15.76
CA THR A 62 -5.35 11.76 15.66
C THR A 62 -4.54 10.60 15.11
N GLU A 63 -4.63 9.43 15.77
CA GLU A 63 -3.99 8.19 15.32
C GLU A 63 -4.52 7.76 13.94
N ASP A 64 -3.61 7.37 13.05
CA ASP A 64 -3.99 6.77 11.77
C ASP A 64 -4.26 5.25 11.89
N LEU A 65 -4.58 4.62 10.77
CA LEU A 65 -4.93 3.20 10.75
C LEU A 65 -3.77 2.30 11.19
N VAL A 66 -2.55 2.60 10.77
CA VAL A 66 -1.37 1.78 11.10
C VAL A 66 -1.01 1.98 12.56
N GLU A 67 -0.99 3.22 13.04
CA GLU A 67 -0.76 3.55 14.45
C GLU A 67 -1.79 2.83 15.35
N LYS A 68 -3.08 2.83 14.95
CA LYS A 68 -4.13 2.10 15.69
C LYS A 68 -3.91 0.59 15.68
N MET A 69 -3.49 0.01 14.55
CA MET A 69 -3.16 -1.44 14.45
C MET A 69 -1.95 -1.82 15.31
N GLU A 70 -0.93 -0.99 15.36
CA GLU A 70 0.22 -1.19 16.23
C GLU A 70 -0.13 -1.07 17.70
N ALA A 71 -0.99 -0.11 18.06
CA ALA A 71 -1.51 0.04 19.41
C ALA A 71 -2.30 -1.20 19.85
N MET A 72 -3.16 -1.76 18.98
CA MET A 72 -3.87 -3.02 19.25
C MET A 72 -2.90 -4.20 19.42
N THR A 73 -1.89 -4.31 18.55
CA THR A 73 -0.88 -5.37 18.64
C THR A 73 -0.08 -5.28 19.95
N ARG A 74 0.27 -4.07 20.38
CA ARG A 74 1.01 -3.81 21.62
C ARG A 74 0.17 -4.06 22.86
N SER A 75 -1.10 -3.68 22.83
CA SER A 75 -2.01 -3.82 23.97
C SER A 75 -2.59 -5.23 24.11
N GLY A 76 -2.63 -5.99 23.01
CA GLY A 76 -3.34 -7.27 22.93
C GLY A 76 -4.87 -7.12 22.96
N ARG A 77 -5.38 -5.89 22.89
CA ARG A 77 -6.82 -5.56 22.89
C ARG A 77 -7.22 -5.00 21.54
N ILE A 78 -8.41 -5.36 21.10
CA ILE A 78 -8.96 -4.91 19.82
C ILE A 78 -9.91 -3.74 20.09
N ASP A 79 -9.95 -2.81 19.15
CA ASP A 79 -10.97 -1.76 19.12
C ASP A 79 -12.36 -2.36 18.88
N MET A 80 -13.25 -2.20 19.86
CA MET A 80 -14.64 -2.68 19.79
C MET A 80 -15.63 -1.54 19.51
N ASP A 81 -15.17 -0.31 19.21
CA ASP A 81 -16.01 0.87 19.02
C ASP A 81 -17.04 0.68 17.89
N ALA A 82 -16.73 -0.15 16.89
CA ALA A 82 -17.66 -0.48 15.80
C ALA A 82 -18.93 -1.21 16.29
N TYR A 83 -18.85 -1.85 17.44
CA TYR A 83 -19.92 -2.61 18.10
C TYR A 83 -20.44 -1.89 19.35
N ALA A 84 -20.05 -0.65 19.58
CA ALA A 84 -20.53 0.14 20.72
C ALA A 84 -22.06 0.19 20.73
N GLY A 85 -22.67 -0.20 21.84
CA GLY A 85 -24.12 -0.31 22.01
C GLY A 85 -24.77 -1.58 21.47
N GLU A 86 -24.01 -2.53 20.91
CA GLU A 86 -24.50 -3.87 20.60
C GLU A 86 -24.17 -4.84 21.77
N PRO A 87 -25.15 -5.68 22.20
CA PRO A 87 -24.89 -6.64 23.26
C PRO A 87 -23.79 -7.64 22.89
N GLN A 88 -22.83 -7.85 23.78
CA GLN A 88 -21.88 -8.95 23.61
C GLN A 88 -22.59 -10.29 23.81
N MET A 89 -22.51 -11.16 22.80
CA MET A 89 -23.06 -12.52 22.85
C MET A 89 -21.97 -13.60 23.00
N ASP A 90 -20.71 -13.19 23.16
CA ASP A 90 -19.56 -14.07 23.34
C ASP A 90 -19.42 -14.45 24.83
N ASP A 91 -19.10 -15.72 25.10
CA ASP A 91 -18.84 -16.21 26.46
C ASP A 91 -17.43 -15.85 26.95
N GLU A 92 -16.54 -15.44 26.05
CA GLU A 92 -15.16 -15.00 26.32
C GLU A 92 -15.01 -13.45 26.36
N MET A 93 -15.92 -12.77 27.06
CA MET A 93 -16.03 -11.29 27.09
C MET A 93 -14.74 -10.54 27.51
N ASP A 94 -13.88 -11.13 28.35
CA ASP A 94 -12.63 -10.50 28.83
C ASP A 94 -11.44 -10.66 27.86
N SER A 95 -11.58 -11.48 26.79
CA SER A 95 -10.44 -11.85 25.93
C SER A 95 -9.91 -10.70 25.08
N TYR A 96 -10.77 -9.77 24.67
CA TYR A 96 -10.41 -8.72 23.70
C TYR A 96 -10.48 -7.28 24.23
N GLY A 97 -10.87 -7.09 25.50
CA GLY A 97 -10.96 -5.78 26.15
C GLY A 97 -12.37 -5.47 26.66
N ALA A 98 -12.50 -4.33 27.34
CA ALA A 98 -13.79 -3.87 27.84
C ALA A 98 -14.73 -3.55 26.66
N THR A 99 -15.97 -3.99 26.77
CA THR A 99 -17.04 -3.72 25.82
C THR A 99 -18.03 -2.76 26.47
N ASP A 100 -18.70 -1.94 25.67
CA ASP A 100 -19.52 -0.80 26.12
C ASP A 100 -20.77 -1.17 26.94
N ASP A 101 -20.96 -2.46 27.25
CA ASP A 101 -21.99 -2.98 28.16
C ASP A 101 -21.69 -2.69 29.65
N GLU A 102 -20.53 -2.11 29.99
CA GLU A 102 -20.09 -1.89 31.38
C GLU A 102 -20.49 -0.53 32.00
N ASP A 103 -21.12 0.38 31.25
CA ASP A 103 -21.50 1.74 31.71
C ASP A 103 -23.01 1.91 32.04
N GLU A 104 -23.66 0.89 32.63
CA GLU A 104 -24.98 1.04 33.28
C GLU A 104 -24.85 1.12 34.82
N ASP A 105 -24.53 2.32 35.34
CA ASP A 105 -24.68 2.70 36.77
C ASP A 105 -25.60 3.93 36.94
#